data_AF-A0A9D2FL27-F1
#
_entry.id   AF-A0A9D2FL27-F1
#
_cell.length_a   1.000
_cell.length_b   1.000
_cell.length_c   1.000
_cell.angle_alpha   90.00
_cell.angle_beta   90.00
_cell.angle_gamma   90.00
#
_symmetry.space_group_name_H-M   'P 1'
#
loop_
_entity.id
_entity.type
_entity.pdbx_description
1 polymer ?
#
loop_
_entity_poly.entity_id
_entity_poly.type
_entity_poly.pdbx_seq_one_letter_code
_entity_poly.pdbx_strand_id
1 'polypeptide(L)' 'MKATELREMTDVELNKQLKDLKAELFNLRFQHAINQLDNPIRIDTVKKDIARVMTVLAEKNAKNA' A
#
# COMPACT_ATOMS: atom_id res chain seq x y z
N MET A 1 2.12 6.88 4.03
CA MET A 1 0.75 7.21 4.49
C MET A 1 0.67 7.41 6.00
N LYS A 2 -0.22 8.29 6.50
CA LYS A 2 -0.52 8.40 7.95
C LYS A 2 -1.62 7.41 8.33
N ALA A 3 -1.48 6.78 9.49
CA ALA A 3 -2.40 5.74 9.96
C ALA A 3 -3.81 6.27 10.28
N THR A 4 -3.94 7.56 10.59
CA THR A 4 -5.22 8.21 10.87
C THR A 4 -6.11 8.28 9.63
N GLU A 5 -5.55 8.72 8.51
CA GLU A 5 -6.25 8.84 7.22
C GLU A 5 -6.70 7.46 6.72
N LEU A 6 -5.88 6.42 6.91
CA LEU A 6 -6.24 5.05 6.52
C LEU A 6 -7.41 4.47 7.34
N ARG A 7 -7.59 4.90 8.60
CA ARG A 7 -8.67 4.41 9.46
C ARG A 7 -10.01 5.07 9.14
N GLU A 8 -10.00 6.29 8.62
CA GLU A 8 -11.19 7.04 8.22
C GLU A 8 -11.76 6.60 6.86
N MET A 9 -10.93 6.00 6.01
CA MET A 9 -11.34 5.47 4.70
C MET A 9 -12.30 4.29 4.81
N THR A 10 -13.18 4.13 3.83
CA THR A 10 -14.08 2.98 3.71
C THR A 10 -13.37 1.72 3.24
N ASP A 11 -13.97 0.54 3.45
CA ASP A 11 -13.35 -0.74 3.06
C ASP A 11 -13.16 -0.86 1.54
N VAL A 12 -14.05 -0.22 0.77
CA VAL A 12 -13.96 -0.15 -0.69
C VAL A 12 -12.77 0.71 -1.12
N GLU A 13 -12.57 1.86 -0.48
CA GLU A 13 -11.45 2.76 -0.76
C GLU A 13 -10.11 2.14 -0.35
N LEU A 14 -10.05 1.46 0.80
CA LEU A 14 -8.86 0.73 1.24
C LEU A 14 -8.48 -0.39 0.25
N ASN A 15 -9.46 -1.14 -0.24
CA ASN A 15 -9.21 -2.16 -1.27
C ASN A 15 -8.76 -1.57 -2.60
N LYS A 16 -9.29 -0.39 -2.98
CA LYS A 16 -8.85 0.33 -4.18
C LYS A 16 -7.39 0.81 -4.02
N GLN A 17 -7.07 1.48 -2.92
CA GLN A 17 -5.70 1.88 -2.61
C GLN A 17 -4.72 0.70 -2.59
N LEU A 18 -5.12 -0.44 -2.04
CA LEU A 18 -4.29 -1.64 -2.01
C LEU A 18 -3.97 -2.14 -3.43
N LYS A 19 -4.94 -2.08 -4.35
CA LYS A 19 -4.69 -2.41 -5.77
C LYS A 19 -3.75 -1.42 -6.44
N ASP A 20 -3.96 -0.13 -6.21
CA ASP A 20 -3.14 0.94 -6.80
C ASP A 20 -1.68 0.84 -6.31
N LEU A 21 -1.47 0.65 -5.00
CA LEU A 21 -0.13 0.46 -4.41
C LEU A 21 0.56 -0.81 -4.91
N LYS A 22 -0.17 -1.89 -5.15
CA LYS A 22 0.39 -3.12 -5.76
C LYS A 22 0.83 -2.89 -7.20
N ALA A 23 0.07 -2.11 -7.98
CA ALA A 23 0.45 -1.71 -9.32
C ALA A 23 1.69 -0.80 -9.32
N GLU A 24 1.76 0.17 -8.40
CA GLU A 24 2.94 1.01 -8.19
C GLU A 24 4.17 0.15 -7.84
N LEU A 25 4.03 -0.81 -6.93
CA LEU A 25 5.12 -1.73 -6.56
C LEU A 25 5.59 -2.57 -7.75
N PHE A 26 4.67 -3.03 -8.60
CA PHE A 26 5.03 -3.76 -9.83
C PHE A 26 5.85 -2.88 -10.78
N ASN A 27 5.39 -1.66 -11.03
CA ASN A 27 6.10 -0.70 -11.88
C ASN A 27 7.49 -0.35 -11.30
N LEU A 28 7.61 -0.14 -9.99
CA LEU A 28 8.89 0.14 -9.35
C LEU A 28 9.84 -1.06 -9.42
N ARG A 29 9.34 -2.29 -9.27
CA ARG A 29 10.17 -3.50 -9.47
C ARG A 29 10.61 -3.66 -10.92
N PHE A 30 9.75 -3.31 -11.87
CA PHE A 30 10.08 -3.31 -13.29
C PHE A 30 11.16 -2.26 -13.62
N GLN A 31 10.98 -1.02 -13.16
CA GLN A 31 11.97 0.06 -13.27
C GLN A 31 13.31 -0.30 -12.63
N HIS A 32 13.27 -0.98 -11.48
CA HIS A 32 14.48 -1.48 -10.82
C HIS A 32 15.20 -2.54 -11.67
N ALA A 33 14.46 -3.46 -12.28
CA ALA A 33 15.04 -4.51 -13.12
C ALA A 33 15.71 -3.94 -14.39
N ILE A 34 15.17 -2.85 -14.96
CA ILE A 34 15.77 -2.16 -16.12
C ILE A 34 16.79 -1.09 -15.71
N ASN A 35 17.17 -1.00 -14.43
CA ASN A 35 18.10 -0.02 -13.85
C ASN A 35 17.72 1.46 -14.10
N GLN A 36 16.42 1.75 -14.30
CA GLN A 36 15.89 3.12 -14.47
C GLN A 36 15.19 3.63 -13.21
N LEU A 37 15.53 3.08 -12.05
CA LEU A 37 14.89 3.46 -10.81
C LEU A 37 15.62 4.65 -10.18
N ASP A 38 15.00 5.82 -10.21
CA ASP A 38 15.56 7.04 -9.61
C ASP A 38 15.70 6.95 -8.09
N ASN A 39 14.74 6.30 -7.41
CA ASN A 39 14.72 6.22 -5.95
C ASN A 39 14.41 4.82 -5.41
N PRO A 40 15.43 4.03 -5.04
CA PRO A 40 15.29 2.71 -4.40
C PRO A 40 14.50 2.71 -3.09
N ILE A 41 14.53 3.82 -2.34
CA ILE A 41 13.82 3.93 -1.05
C ILE A 41 12.30 3.87 -1.28
N ARG A 42 11.81 4.28 -2.46
CA ARG A 42 10.39 4.26 -2.78
C ARG A 42 9.80 2.85 -2.70
N ILE A 43 10.55 1.82 -3.11
CA ILE A 43 10.11 0.42 -3.03
C ILE A 43 9.81 0.02 -1.58
N ASP A 44 10.69 0.38 -0.64
CA ASP A 44 10.49 0.07 0.78
C ASP A 44 9.31 0.86 1.36
N THR A 45 9.15 2.13 0.98
CA THR A 45 8.00 2.93 1.43
C THR A 45 6.67 2.36 0.95
N VAL A 46 6.59 1.95 -0.33
CA VAL A 46 5.36 1.36 -0.91
C VAL A 46 5.05 0.02 -0.25
N LYS A 47 6.06 -0.82 0.05
CA LYS A 47 5.87 -2.06 0.82
C LYS A 47 5.29 -1.79 2.21
N LYS A 48 5.83 -0.79 2.93
CA LYS A 48 5.32 -0.39 4.25
C LYS A 48 3.90 0.16 4.18
N ASP A 49 3.56 0.93 3.15
CA ASP A 49 2.21 1.44 2.97
C ASP A 49 1.20 0.33 2.65
N ILE A 50 1.56 -0.67 1.82
CA ILE A 50 0.73 -1.87 1.61
C ILE A 50 0.49 -2.62 2.93
N ALA A 51 1.53 -2.82 3.73
CA ALA A 51 1.42 -3.50 5.02
C ALA A 51 0.45 -2.76 5.95
N ARG A 52 0.55 -1.43 6.05
CA ARG A 52 -0.36 -0.61 6.87
C ARG A 52 -1.81 -0.74 6.43
N VAL A 53 -2.09 -0.68 5.12
CA VAL A 53 -3.45 -0.84 4.57
C VAL A 53 -4.01 -2.22 4.90
N MET A 54 -3.20 -3.28 4.75
CA MET A 54 -3.59 -4.64 5.12
C MET A 54 -3.88 -4.78 6.62
N THR A 55 -3.08 -4.15 7.48
CA THR A 55 -3.32 -4.16 8.93
C THR A 55 -4.63 -3.46 9.28
N VAL A 56 -4.93 -2.30 8.69
CA VAL A 56 -6.19 -1.59 8.95
C VAL A 56 -7.41 -2.38 8.45
N LEU A 57 -7.32 -3.03 7.28
CA LEU A 57 -8.36 -3.95 6.80
C LEU A 57 -8.60 -5.11 7.77
N ALA A 58 -7.53 -5.70 8.31
CA ALA A 58 -7.63 -6.76 9.31
C ALA A 58 -8.24 -6.25 10.64
N GLU A 59 -7.82 -5.07 11.12
CA GLU A 59 -8.39 -4.42 12.31
C GLU A 59 -9.90 -4.19 12.15
N LYS A 60 -10.35 -3.77 10.97
CA LYS A 60 -11.78 -3.56 10.69
C LYS A 60 -12.57 -4.86 10.61
N ASN A 61 -12.03 -5.87 9.93
CA ASN A 61 -12.65 -7.19 9.86
C ASN A 61 -12.80 -7.81 11.26
N ALA A 62 -11.80 -7.65 12.13
CA ALA A 62 -11.85 -8.14 13.51
C ALA A 62 -12.85 -7.36 14.40
N LYS A 63 -13.19 -6.11 14.08
CA LYS A 63 -14.23 -5.33 14.77
C LYS A 63 -15.65 -5.63 14.30
N ASN A 64 -15.79 -6.11 13.07
CA ASN A 64 -17.09 -6.46 12.48
C ASN A 64 -17.52 -7.91 12.79
N ALA A 65 -16.65 -8.70 13.42
CA ALA A 65 -16.90 -10.08 13.89
C ALA A 65 -17.24 -10.08 15.38
#